data_AF-A0A356T1A1-F1
#
_entry.id   AF-A0A356T1A1-F1
#
_cell.length_a   1.000
_cell.length_b   1.000
_cell.length_c   1.000
_cell.angle_alpha   90.00
_cell.angle_beta   90.00
_cell.angle_gamma   90.00
#
_symmetry.space_group_name_H-M   'P 1'
#
loop_
_entity.id
_entity.type
_entity.pdbx_description
1 polymer ?
#
loop_
_entity_poly.entity_id
_entity_poly.type
_entity_poly.pdbx_seq_one_letter_code
_entity_poly.pdbx_strand_id
1 'polypeptide(L)'
;MSVPEQLVQNVVFEVSQRMSDPTYAQLAIGNFAESHPDAGRYIALQLSRQGGDELVVTALFHAEVIHQCFRRHLGRDVDAVGFPHLDRASQGDIEKRCEREEPALASYVASNADDANMRKLLALVTLAMNDAA
;
A
#
# COMPACT_ATOMS: atom_id res chain seq x y z
N MET A 1 -3.42 -13.06 9.72
CA MET A 1 -4.50 -12.43 10.51
C MET A 1 -4.65 -11.04 9.95
N SER A 2 -5.88 -10.55 9.76
CA SER A 2 -6.09 -9.25 9.13
C SER A 2 -5.70 -8.10 10.05
N VAL A 3 -5.21 -7.00 9.48
CA VAL A 3 -4.88 -5.79 10.22
C VAL A 3 -6.15 -5.20 10.89
N PRO A 4 -6.15 -4.95 12.21
CA PRO A 4 -7.31 -4.40 12.90
C PRO A 4 -7.64 -2.97 12.44
N GLU A 5 -8.92 -2.66 12.30
CA GLU A 5 -9.39 -1.32 11.90
C GLU A 5 -8.84 -0.20 12.78
N GLN A 6 -8.85 -0.37 14.11
CA GLN A 6 -8.33 0.62 15.04
C GLN A 6 -6.84 0.93 14.79
N LEU A 7 -6.06 -0.07 14.36
CA LEU A 7 -4.65 0.12 14.04
C LEU A 7 -4.51 0.96 12.77
N VAL A 8 -5.28 0.65 11.72
CA VAL A 8 -5.31 1.43 10.47
C VAL A 8 -5.68 2.89 10.77
N GLN A 9 -6.73 3.13 11.57
CA GLN A 9 -7.14 4.48 11.96
C GLN A 9 -6.03 5.24 12.71
N ASN A 10 -5.33 4.57 13.64
CA ASN A 10 -4.22 5.18 14.37
C ASN A 10 -3.06 5.56 13.45
N VAL A 11 -2.68 4.67 12.53
CA VAL A 11 -1.62 4.94 11.55
C VAL A 11 -2.00 6.11 10.65
N VAL A 12 -3.22 6.10 10.10
CA VAL A 12 -3.71 7.17 9.24
C VAL A 12 -3.71 8.51 9.98
N PHE A 13 -4.21 8.54 11.22
CA PHE A 13 -4.20 9.76 12.04
C PHE A 13 -2.79 10.32 12.25
N GLU A 14 -1.83 9.47 12.61
CA GLU A 14 -0.44 9.88 12.80
C GLU A 14 0.22 10.37 11.51
N VAL A 15 -0.02 9.67 10.40
CA VAL A 15 0.47 10.03 9.06
C VAL A 15 -0.09 11.41 8.68
N SER A 16 -1.41 11.63 8.84
CA SER A 16 -2.05 12.91 8.54
C SER A 16 -1.48 14.08 9.35
N GLN A 17 -1.11 13.87 10.62
CA GLN A 17 -0.44 14.89 11.41
C GLN A 17 0.94 15.26 10.88
N ARG A 18 1.65 14.31 10.26
CA ARG A 18 2.99 14.53 9.70
C ARG A 18 2.97 15.08 8.29
N MET A 19 1.85 14.99 7.58
CA MET A 19 1.70 15.51 6.21
C MET A 19 1.87 17.04 6.10
N SER A 20 1.81 17.78 7.21
CA SER A 20 2.17 19.20 7.22
C SER A 20 3.67 19.43 6.98
N ASP A 21 4.52 18.41 7.12
CA ASP A 21 5.94 18.45 6.78
C ASP A 21 6.15 17.95 5.34
N PRO A 22 6.55 18.82 4.39
CA PRO A 22 6.79 18.43 3.01
C PRO A 22 7.88 17.35 2.85
N THR A 23 8.82 17.29 3.80
CA THR A 23 9.93 16.33 3.79
C THR A 23 9.44 14.92 4.13
N TYR A 24 8.40 14.83 4.96
CA TYR A 24 7.86 13.57 5.43
C TYR A 24 7.30 12.73 4.27
N ALA A 25 6.54 13.35 3.35
CA ALA A 25 5.97 12.65 2.21
C ALA A 25 7.06 12.07 1.29
N GLN A 26 8.14 12.82 1.05
CA GLN A 26 9.27 12.35 0.25
C GLN A 26 10.00 11.18 0.92
N LEU A 27 10.24 11.26 2.24
CA LEU A 27 10.85 10.19 3.00
C LEU A 27 9.97 8.94 3.04
N ALA A 28 8.65 9.10 3.21
CA ALA A 28 7.69 8.00 3.21
C ALA A 28 7.74 7.21 1.89
N ILE A 29 7.75 7.92 0.77
CA ILE A 29 7.86 7.32 -0.57
C ILE A 29 9.20 6.60 -0.74
N GLY A 30 10.30 7.24 -0.30
CA GLY A 30 11.64 6.64 -0.34
C GLY A 30 11.73 5.35 0.47
N ASN A 31 11.24 5.37 1.71
CA ASN A 31 11.25 4.21 2.61
C ASN A 31 10.52 3.00 2.01
N PHE A 32 9.36 3.24 1.39
CA PHE A 32 8.62 2.18 0.72
C PHE A 32 9.40 1.59 -0.46
N ALA A 33 9.93 2.45 -1.33
CA ALA A 33 10.69 2.03 -2.50
C ALA A 33 11.99 1.29 -2.13
N GLU A 34 12.62 1.65 -1.00
CA GLU A 34 13.80 0.96 -0.48
C GLU A 34 13.46 -0.40 0.15
N SER A 35 12.36 -0.48 0.91
CA SER A 35 11.92 -1.71 1.58
C SER A 35 11.32 -2.73 0.60
N HIS A 36 10.67 -2.24 -0.46
CA HIS A 36 9.94 -3.03 -1.44
C HIS A 36 10.26 -2.61 -2.88
N PRO A 37 11.53 -2.75 -3.33
CA PRO A 37 11.99 -2.18 -4.61
C PRO A 37 11.27 -2.75 -5.83
N ASP A 38 10.84 -4.02 -5.80
CA ASP A 38 10.09 -4.62 -6.89
C ASP A 38 8.65 -4.14 -6.94
N ALA A 39 7.97 -4.06 -5.79
CA ALA A 39 6.63 -3.48 -5.69
C ALA A 39 6.63 -2.00 -6.09
N GLY A 40 7.61 -1.21 -5.62
CA GLY A 40 7.76 0.19 -5.99
C GLY A 40 7.95 0.39 -7.50
N ARG A 41 8.82 -0.40 -8.13
CA ARG A 41 9.01 -0.41 -9.59
C ARG A 41 7.74 -0.82 -10.33
N TYR A 42 7.05 -1.85 -9.84
CA TYR A 42 5.80 -2.30 -10.44
C TYR A 42 4.73 -1.19 -10.40
N ILE A 43 4.56 -0.51 -9.26
CA ILE A 43 3.62 0.62 -9.11
C ILE A 43 3.94 1.72 -10.12
N ALA A 44 5.21 2.14 -10.18
CA ALA A 44 5.65 3.17 -11.11
C ALA A 44 5.37 2.78 -12.57
N LEU A 45 5.63 1.53 -12.96
CA LEU A 45 5.38 1.04 -14.32
C LEU A 45 3.88 0.99 -14.67
N GLN A 46 3.02 0.61 -13.72
CA GLN A 46 1.58 0.54 -13.98
C GLN A 46 0.95 1.92 -14.13
N LEU A 47 1.33 2.87 -13.26
CA LEU A 47 0.67 4.18 -13.19
C LEU A 47 1.30 5.25 -14.09
N SER A 48 2.61 5.18 -14.37
CA SER A 48 3.28 6.11 -15.31
C SER A 48 2.65 6.12 -16.70
N ARG A 49 2.08 4.98 -17.13
CA ARG A 49 1.41 4.84 -18.43
C ARG A 49 0.02 5.45 -18.47
N GLN A 50 -0.56 5.80 -17.31
CA GLN A 50 -1.98 6.14 -17.16
C GLN A 50 -2.23 7.53 -16.57
N GLY A 51 -1.40 8.01 -15.65
CA GLY A 51 -1.68 9.25 -14.90
C GLY A 51 -0.48 10.14 -14.56
N GLY A 52 0.73 9.80 -15.04
CA GLY A 52 1.93 10.62 -14.82
C GLY A 52 2.51 10.53 -13.40
N ASP A 53 3.58 11.27 -13.16
CA ASP A 53 4.44 11.12 -11.98
C ASP A 53 3.73 11.40 -10.65
N GLU A 54 2.75 12.32 -10.63
CA GLU A 54 1.99 12.66 -9.42
C GLU A 54 1.15 11.48 -8.91
N LEU A 55 0.56 10.71 -9.83
CA LEU A 55 -0.23 9.53 -9.47
C LEU A 55 0.69 8.42 -8.90
N VAL A 56 1.90 8.29 -9.43
CA VAL A 56 2.91 7.34 -8.91
C VAL A 56 3.31 7.71 -7.49
N VAL A 57 3.65 8.97 -7.26
CA VAL A 57 4.01 9.53 -5.94
C VAL A 57 2.89 9.27 -4.92
N THR A 58 1.65 9.56 -5.30
CA THR A 58 0.46 9.35 -4.46
C THR A 58 0.27 7.87 -4.12
N ALA A 59 0.38 6.98 -5.10
CA ALA A 59 0.24 5.54 -4.87
C ALA A 59 1.36 4.97 -3.97
N LEU A 60 2.61 5.39 -4.17
CA LEU A 60 3.73 4.97 -3.32
C LEU A 60 3.56 5.44 -1.88
N PHE A 61 3.03 6.64 -1.69
CA PHE A 61 2.69 7.14 -0.36
C PHE A 61 1.64 6.27 0.33
N HIS A 62 0.55 5.92 -0.35
CA HIS A 62 -0.46 5.02 0.22
C HIS A 62 0.08 3.62 0.48
N ALA A 63 0.98 3.13 -0.37
CA ALA A 63 1.65 1.85 -0.17
C ALA A 63 2.54 1.86 1.10
N GLU A 64 3.21 2.97 1.40
CA GLU A 64 3.93 3.17 2.67
C GLU A 64 2.98 3.13 3.88
N VAL A 65 1.81 3.77 3.80
CA VAL A 65 0.82 3.74 4.89
C VAL A 65 0.37 2.30 5.16
N ILE A 66 0.12 1.52 4.11
CA ILE A 66 -0.24 0.10 4.20
C ILE A 66 0.92 -0.70 4.80
N HIS A 67 2.16 -0.48 4.37
CA HIS A 67 3.36 -1.14 4.93
C HIS A 67 3.50 -0.84 6.43
N GLN A 68 3.31 0.41 6.86
CA GLN A 68 3.33 0.77 8.28
C GLN A 68 2.25 0.05 9.10
N CYS A 69 1.07 -0.15 8.51
CA CYS A 69 0.00 -0.91 9.15
C CYS A 69 0.41 -2.36 9.40
N PHE A 70 0.95 -3.05 8.39
CA PHE A 70 1.46 -4.42 8.55
C PHE A 70 2.62 -4.50 9.54
N ARG A 71 3.63 -3.61 9.42
CA ARG A 71 4.79 -3.59 10.32
C ARG A 71 4.38 -3.44 11.79
N ARG A 72 3.42 -2.55 12.08
CA ARG A 72 2.91 -2.39 13.45
C ARG A 72 2.07 -3.57 13.90
N HIS A 73 1.26 -4.15 13.00
CA HIS A 73 0.43 -5.30 13.34
C HIS A 73 1.27 -6.53 13.70
N LEU A 74 2.34 -6.78 12.94
CA LEU A 74 3.23 -7.93 13.13
C LEU A 74 4.27 -7.73 14.24
N GLY A 75 4.55 -6.48 14.63
CA GLY A 75 5.63 -6.15 15.58
C GLY A 75 7.04 -6.38 15.02
N ARG A 76 7.16 -6.61 13.71
CA ARG A 76 8.39 -6.81 12.94
C ARG A 76 8.20 -6.23 11.54
N ASP A 77 9.28 -6.12 10.77
CA ASP A 77 9.16 -5.73 9.37
C ASP A 77 8.53 -6.83 8.50
N VAL A 78 7.93 -6.40 7.39
CA VAL A 78 7.38 -7.29 6.34
C VAL A 78 8.51 -7.69 5.41
N ASP A 79 8.53 -8.95 4.95
CA ASP A 79 9.51 -9.36 3.97
C ASP A 79 9.35 -8.57 2.66
N ALA A 80 10.44 -8.39 1.91
CA ALA A 80 10.41 -7.60 0.70
C ALA A 80 9.43 -8.18 -0.34
N VAL A 81 8.39 -7.41 -0.69
CA VAL A 81 7.40 -7.81 -1.71
C VAL A 81 8.05 -7.85 -3.09
N GLY A 82 8.36 -9.06 -3.55
CA GLY A 82 8.85 -9.36 -4.90
C GLY A 82 7.75 -9.75 -5.90
N PHE A 83 8.13 -9.91 -7.17
CA PHE A 83 7.22 -10.33 -8.25
C PHE A 83 6.41 -11.61 -7.95
N PRO A 84 6.95 -12.67 -7.31
CA PRO A 84 6.15 -13.85 -6.99
C PRO A 84 4.94 -13.56 -6.08
N HIS A 85 5.06 -12.59 -5.16
CA HIS A 85 3.96 -12.17 -4.29
C HIS A 85 2.91 -11.40 -5.09
N LEU A 86 3.35 -10.49 -5.97
CA LEU A 86 2.48 -9.74 -6.87
C LEU A 86 1.71 -10.69 -7.82
N ASP A 87 2.37 -11.71 -8.35
CA ASP A 87 1.75 -12.69 -9.24
C ASP A 87 0.65 -13.49 -8.52
N ARG A 88 0.88 -13.93 -7.27
CA ARG A 88 -0.14 -14.61 -6.45
C ARG A 88 -1.29 -13.67 -6.06
N ALA A 89 -0.97 -12.44 -5.70
CA ALA A 89 -1.95 -11.40 -5.37
C ALA A 89 -2.85 -11.08 -6.57
N SER A 90 -2.32 -11.13 -7.80
CA SER A 90 -3.05 -10.79 -9.02
C SER A 90 -4.11 -11.81 -9.45
N GLN A 91 -4.13 -12.99 -8.82
CA GLN A 91 -5.07 -14.06 -9.18
C GLN A 91 -6.51 -13.71 -8.77
N GLY A 92 -7.44 -13.84 -9.71
CA GLY A 92 -8.87 -13.66 -9.46
C GLY A 92 -9.30 -12.19 -9.26
N ASP A 93 -10.35 -12.00 -8.47
CA ASP A 93 -10.92 -10.68 -8.19
C ASP A 93 -10.17 -10.00 -7.03
N ILE A 94 -9.15 -9.21 -7.37
CA ILE A 94 -8.20 -8.58 -6.43
C ILE A 94 -8.92 -7.76 -5.36
N GLU A 95 -9.86 -6.89 -5.76
CA GLU A 95 -10.54 -5.97 -4.83
C GLU A 95 -11.40 -6.75 -3.84
N LYS A 96 -12.22 -7.70 -4.32
CA LYS A 96 -13.03 -8.55 -3.41
C LYS A 96 -12.19 -9.45 -2.52
N ARG A 97 -11.05 -9.94 -3.02
CA ARG A 97 -10.10 -10.70 -2.20
C ARG A 97 -9.53 -9.81 -1.09
N CYS A 98 -9.12 -8.59 -1.42
CA CYS A 98 -8.63 -7.62 -0.45
C CYS A 98 -9.69 -7.28 0.58
N GLU A 99 -10.95 -7.07 0.19
CA GLU A 99 -12.07 -6.84 1.12
C GLU A 99 -12.28 -7.99 2.10
N ARG A 100 -12.08 -9.24 1.64
CA ARG A 100 -12.23 -10.43 2.48
C ARG A 100 -11.04 -10.68 3.40
N GLU A 101 -9.83 -10.51 2.88
CA GLU A 101 -8.58 -10.87 3.57
C GLU A 101 -8.06 -9.72 4.45
N GLU A 102 -8.26 -8.47 4.03
CA GLU A 102 -7.82 -7.25 4.72
C GLU A 102 -8.90 -6.15 4.68
N PRO A 103 -10.07 -6.36 5.32
CA PRO A 103 -11.24 -5.48 5.20
C PRO A 103 -10.97 -4.03 5.59
N ALA A 104 -10.18 -3.79 6.64
CA ALA A 104 -9.85 -2.44 7.10
C ALA A 104 -8.97 -1.68 6.09
N LEU A 105 -7.98 -2.35 5.51
CA LEU A 105 -7.11 -1.76 4.50
C LEU A 105 -7.84 -1.58 3.16
N ALA A 106 -8.74 -2.51 2.80
CA ALA A 106 -9.60 -2.35 1.63
C ALA A 106 -10.50 -1.10 1.77
N SER A 107 -11.13 -0.90 2.94
CA SER A 107 -11.92 0.31 3.22
C SER A 107 -11.07 1.58 3.17
N TYR A 108 -9.84 1.54 3.71
CA TYR A 108 -8.90 2.65 3.62
C TYR A 108 -8.57 3.01 2.16
N VAL A 109 -8.19 2.02 1.33
CA VAL A 109 -7.89 2.21 -0.09
C VAL A 109 -9.11 2.78 -0.83
N ALA A 110 -10.29 2.22 -0.61
CA ALA A 110 -11.53 2.69 -1.24
C ALA A 110 -11.87 4.16 -0.91
N SER A 111 -11.46 4.64 0.27
CA SER A 111 -11.79 5.99 0.76
C SER A 111 -10.74 7.04 0.41
N ASN A 112 -9.51 6.62 0.04
CA ASN A 112 -8.37 7.52 -0.16
C ASN A 112 -7.80 7.49 -1.58
N ALA A 113 -8.20 6.52 -2.41
CA ALA A 113 -7.78 6.45 -3.81
C ALA A 113 -8.98 6.66 -4.75
N ASP A 114 -9.05 7.83 -5.39
CA ASP A 114 -10.16 8.17 -6.29
C ASP A 114 -10.05 7.45 -7.64
N ASP A 115 -8.83 7.20 -8.13
CA ASP A 115 -8.58 6.50 -9.39
C ASP A 115 -8.80 4.98 -9.23
N ALA A 116 -9.55 4.39 -10.17
CA ALA A 116 -9.87 2.96 -10.14
C ALA A 116 -8.63 2.07 -10.34
N ASN A 117 -7.66 2.49 -11.15
CA ASN A 117 -6.44 1.72 -11.36
C ASN A 117 -5.55 1.79 -10.12
N MET A 118 -5.44 2.97 -9.48
CA MET A 118 -4.75 3.12 -8.21
C MET A 118 -5.38 2.27 -7.11
N ARG A 119 -6.72 2.26 -6.98
CA ARG A 119 -7.42 1.38 -6.01
C ARG A 119 -7.08 -0.09 -6.22
N LYS A 120 -7.23 -0.57 -7.45
CA LYS A 120 -6.93 -1.97 -7.80
C LYS A 120 -5.46 -2.31 -7.53
N LEU A 121 -4.55 -1.39 -7.83
CA LEU A 121 -3.12 -1.58 -7.60
C LEU A 121 -2.76 -1.59 -6.11
N LEU A 122 -3.35 -0.70 -5.30
CA LEU A 122 -3.14 -0.68 -3.85
C LEU A 122 -3.76 -1.91 -3.17
N ALA A 123 -4.90 -2.41 -3.68
CA ALA A 123 -5.47 -3.69 -3.24
C ALA A 123 -4.54 -4.87 -3.57
N LEU A 124 -3.93 -4.88 -4.76
CA LEU A 124 -2.93 -5.87 -5.15
C LEU A 124 -1.72 -5.85 -4.20
N VAL A 125 -1.17 -4.66 -3.93
CA VAL A 125 -0.03 -4.48 -3.04
C VAL A 125 -0.37 -4.93 -1.61
N THR A 126 -1.57 -4.60 -1.13
CA THR A 126 -2.07 -5.05 0.18
C THR A 126 -2.07 -6.58 0.28
N LEU A 127 -2.62 -7.27 -0.74
CA LEU A 127 -2.62 -8.73 -0.79
C LEU A 127 -1.21 -9.32 -0.88
N ALA A 128 -0.31 -8.68 -1.63
CA ALA A 128 1.07 -9.13 -1.78
C ALA A 128 1.86 -8.96 -0.47
N MET A 129 1.61 -7.91 0.30
CA MET A 129 2.17 -7.74 1.64
C MET A 129 1.62 -8.76 2.63
N ASN A 130 0.31 -9.02 2.60
CA ASN A 130 -0.29 -10.03 3.48
C ASN A 130 0.30 -11.43 3.22
N ASP A 131 0.65 -11.73 1.97
CA ASP A 131 1.35 -12.97 1.60
C ASP A 131 2.84 -12.99 2.04
N ALA A 132 3.44 -11.82 2.27
CA ALA A 132 4.82 -11.66 2.76
C ALA A 132 4.92 -11.43 4.30
N ALA A 133 3.78 -11.36 4.99
CA ALA A 133 3.63 -11.09 6.43
C ALA A 133 3.65 -12.37 7.28
#